data_AF-A0A563U075-F1
#
_entry.id   AF-A0A563U075-F1
#
_cell.length_a   1.000
_cell.length_b   1.000
_cell.length_c   1.000
_cell.angle_alpha   90.00
_cell.angle_beta   90.00
_cell.angle_gamma   90.00
#
_symmetry.space_group_name_H-M   'P 1'
#
loop_
_entity.id
_entity.type
_entity.pdbx_description
1 polymer ?
#
loop_
_entity_poly.entity_id
_entity_poly.type
_entity_poly.pdbx_seq_one_letter_code
_entity_poly.pdbx_strand_id
1 'polypeptide(L)'
;MAYYNLEELEVYQLSENFGDEVWFLIQDWDYFAKDTIGKQLARSSDSIAANIAEGYGRYHYKENRNFCFFSRGSILETKKLAQKSQKQKFNK
;
A
#
# COMPACT_ATOMS: atom_id res chain seq x y z
N MET A 1 -16.96 -16.26 20.22
CA MET A 1 -16.38 -14.97 19.84
C MET A 1 -16.74 -14.73 18.39
N ALA A 2 -17.19 -13.53 18.02
CA ALA A 2 -17.40 -13.22 16.61
C ALA A 2 -16.05 -13.30 15.90
N TYR A 3 -15.95 -14.18 14.90
CA TYR A 3 -14.83 -14.15 13.96
C TYR A 3 -15.06 -12.91 13.09
N TYR A 4 -14.38 -11.81 13.40
CA TYR A 4 -14.33 -10.66 12.49
C TYR A 4 -13.59 -11.09 11.25
N ASN A 5 -14.24 -11.17 10.10
CA ASN A 5 -13.58 -11.54 8.85
C ASN A 5 -12.61 -10.42 8.41
N LEU A 6 -11.60 -10.76 7.61
CA LEU A 6 -10.62 -9.78 7.11
C LEU A 6 -11.31 -8.59 6.44
N GLU A 7 -12.34 -8.88 5.65
CA GLU A 7 -13.12 -7.90 4.88
C GLU A 7 -13.93 -6.96 5.77
N GLU A 8 -14.11 -7.26 7.06
CA GLU A 8 -14.79 -6.38 8.03
C GLU A 8 -13.82 -5.45 8.75
N LEU A 9 -12.50 -5.66 8.60
CA LEU A 9 -11.51 -4.79 9.20
C LEU A 9 -11.44 -3.47 8.43
N GLU A 10 -11.86 -2.39 9.06
CA GLU A 10 -11.81 -1.04 8.51
C GLU A 10 -10.41 -0.69 7.98
N VAL A 11 -9.35 -1.05 8.72
CA VAL A 11 -7.98 -0.78 8.29
C VAL A 11 -7.60 -1.52 7.00
N TYR A 12 -8.15 -2.72 6.78
CA TYR A 12 -7.94 -3.47 5.55
C TYR A 12 -8.68 -2.82 4.38
N GLN A 13 -9.97 -2.50 4.55
CA GLN A 13 -10.77 -1.79 3.53
C GLN A 13 -10.13 -0.45 3.13
N LEU A 14 -9.68 0.34 4.12
CA LEU A 14 -8.99 1.61 3.87
C LEU A 14 -7.70 1.40 3.07
N SER A 15 -6.94 0.34 3.37
CA SER A 15 -5.70 0.05 2.64
C SER A 15 -5.94 -0.44 1.21
N GLU A 16 -6.98 -1.22 0.97
CA GLU A 16 -7.38 -1.66 -0.39
C GLU A 16 -7.82 -0.45 -1.23
N ASN A 17 -8.74 0.36 -0.70
CA ASN A 17 -9.20 1.57 -1.39
C ASN A 17 -8.04 2.53 -1.69
N PHE A 18 -7.10 2.68 -0.76
CA PHE A 18 -5.91 3.50 -0.97
C PHE A 18 -4.99 2.94 -2.07
N GLY A 19 -4.82 1.61 -2.15
CA GLY A 19 -4.11 0.94 -3.24
C GLY A 19 -4.76 1.23 -4.60
N ASP A 20 -6.08 1.08 -4.69
CA ASP A 20 -6.86 1.37 -5.90
C ASP A 20 -6.71 2.84 -6.35
N GLU A 21 -6.85 3.79 -5.42
CA GLU A 21 -6.67 5.22 -5.70
C GLU A 21 -5.28 5.51 -6.30
N VAL A 22 -4.23 4.92 -5.70
CA VAL A 22 -2.86 5.07 -6.18
C VAL A 22 -2.69 4.43 -7.55
N TRP A 23 -3.23 3.23 -7.76
CA TRP A 23 -3.19 2.52 -9.04
C TRP A 23 -3.81 3.37 -10.15
N PHE A 24 -5.05 3.82 -9.99
CA PHE A 24 -5.74 4.64 -10.98
C PHE A 24 -5.00 5.95 -11.24
N LEU A 25 -4.45 6.59 -10.21
CA LEU A 25 -3.64 7.80 -10.36
C LEU A 25 -2.38 7.57 -11.23
N ILE A 26 -1.75 6.40 -11.15
CA ILE A 26 -0.55 6.06 -11.92
C ILE A 26 -0.87 5.63 -13.34
N GLN A 27 -2.06 5.07 -13.59
CA GLN A 27 -2.49 4.64 -14.93
C GLN A 27 -2.46 5.79 -15.95
N ASP A 28 -2.66 7.03 -15.52
CA ASP A 28 -2.64 8.20 -16.40
C ASP A 28 -1.26 8.83 -16.61
N TRP A 29 -0.18 8.23 -16.08
CA TRP A 29 1.18 8.80 -16.21
C TRP A 29 1.85 8.42 -17.53
N ASP A 30 2.71 9.31 -18.03
CA ASP A 30 3.64 9.05 -19.13
C ASP A 30 4.47 7.79 -18.86
N TYR A 31 4.82 7.06 -19.94
CA TYR A 31 5.53 5.78 -19.87
C TYR A 31 6.74 5.79 -18.94
N PHE A 32 7.64 6.78 -19.07
CA PHE A 32 8.86 6.83 -18.26
C PHE A 32 8.57 7.01 -16.77
N ALA A 33 7.64 7.90 -16.40
CA ALA A 33 7.29 8.14 -14.99
C ALA A 33 6.55 6.93 -14.40
N LYS A 34 5.67 6.31 -15.20
CA LYS A 34 4.93 5.10 -14.86
C LYS A 34 5.88 3.91 -14.63
N ASP A 35 6.80 3.66 -15.55
CA ASP A 35 7.73 2.52 -15.48
C ASP A 35 8.75 2.63 -14.35
N THR A 36 9.10 3.86 -13.95
CA THR A 36 10.09 4.11 -12.89
C THR A 36 9.46 4.22 -11.51
N ILE A 37 8.89 5.39 -11.16
CA ILE A 37 8.33 5.66 -9.83
C ILE A 37 6.91 5.12 -9.73
N GLY A 38 6.11 5.19 -10.79
CA GLY A 38 4.72 4.71 -10.78
C GLY A 38 4.63 3.26 -10.34
N LYS A 39 5.35 2.34 -11.00
CA LYS A 39 5.38 0.93 -10.63
C LYS A 39 5.83 0.69 -9.18
N GLN A 40 6.78 1.48 -8.66
CA GLN A 40 7.20 1.36 -7.26
C GLN A 40 6.12 1.85 -6.31
N LEU A 41 5.45 2.95 -6.65
CA LEU A 41 4.41 3.57 -5.83
C LEU A 41 3.18 2.67 -5.73
N ALA A 42 2.74 2.06 -6.84
CA ALA A 42 1.65 1.07 -6.85
C ALA A 42 2.02 -0.17 -5.99
N ARG A 43 3.22 -0.73 -6.20
CA ARG A 43 3.66 -1.90 -5.41
C ARG A 43 3.72 -1.61 -3.92
N SER A 44 4.23 -0.44 -3.52
CA SER A 44 4.31 -0.08 -2.10
C SER A 44 2.93 0.20 -1.50
N SER A 45 1.98 0.79 -2.24
CA SER A 45 0.63 1.02 -1.75
C SER A 45 -0.13 -0.30 -1.55
N ASP A 46 -0.12 -1.17 -2.56
CA ASP A 46 -0.87 -2.44 -2.54
C ASP A 46 -0.31 -3.40 -1.46
N SER A 47 1.00 -3.31 -1.22
CA SER A 47 1.68 -4.08 -0.16
C SER A 47 1.14 -3.77 1.24
N ILE A 48 0.52 -2.61 1.48
CA ILE A 48 -0.04 -2.27 2.79
C ILE A 48 -1.16 -3.26 3.15
N ALA A 49 -2.13 -3.41 2.25
CA ALA A 49 -3.27 -4.29 2.40
C ALA A 49 -2.87 -5.77 2.33
N ALA A 50 -1.95 -6.11 1.41
CA ALA A 50 -1.42 -7.47 1.30
C ALA A 50 -0.76 -7.95 2.60
N ASN A 51 0.03 -7.08 3.26
CA ASN A 51 0.63 -7.41 4.55
C ASN A 51 -0.43 -7.53 5.66
N ILE A 52 -1.48 -6.72 5.67
CA ILE A 52 -2.58 -6.83 6.65
C ILE A 52 -3.28 -8.19 6.47
N ALA A 53 -3.61 -8.57 5.23
CA ALA A 53 -4.23 -9.85 4.91
C ALA A 53 -3.33 -11.04 5.30
N GLU A 54 -2.04 -10.96 4.97
CA GLU A 54 -1.09 -12.02 5.31
C GLU A 54 -0.92 -12.16 6.83
N GLY A 55 -0.85 -11.04 7.55
CA GLY A 55 -0.79 -11.01 9.02
C GLY A 55 -2.04 -11.57 9.68
N TYR A 56 -3.22 -11.21 9.16
CA TYR A 56 -4.52 -11.71 9.61
C TYR A 56 -4.62 -13.23 9.49
N GLY A 57 -4.06 -13.81 8.41
CA GLY A 57 -4.00 -15.26 8.20
C GLY A 57 -3.02 -16.01 9.11
N ARG A 58 -2.21 -15.34 9.95
CA ARG A 58 -1.25 -15.99 10.86
C ARG A 58 -1.92 -16.47 12.14
N TYR A 59 -1.48 -17.63 12.63
CA TYR A 59 -2.02 -18.25 13.85
C TYR A 59 -1.55 -17.56 15.14
N HIS A 60 -0.36 -16.95 15.14
CA HIS A 60 0.21 -16.32 16.33
C HIS A 60 0.19 -14.79 16.26
N TYR A 61 -0.26 -14.16 17.35
CA TYR A 61 -0.29 -12.69 17.50
C TYR A 61 1.05 -11.99 17.22
N LYS A 62 2.18 -12.63 17.57
CA LYS A 62 3.52 -12.08 17.31
C LYS A 62 3.84 -11.98 15.82
N GLU A 63 3.38 -12.96 15.03
CA GLU A 63 3.58 -12.95 13.58
C GLU A 63 2.69 -11.90 12.93
N ASN A 64 1.40 -11.86 13.28
CA ASN A 64 0.49 -10.82 12.79
C ASN A 64 1.04 -9.40 13.07
N ARG A 65 1.59 -9.19 14.28
CA ARG A 65 2.25 -7.92 14.63
C ARG A 65 3.40 -7.56 13.70
N ASN A 66 4.21 -8.53 13.29
CA ASN A 66 5.33 -8.29 12.37
C ASN A 66 4.82 -7.85 10.99
N PHE A 67 3.74 -8.47 10.51
CA PHE A 67 3.08 -8.05 9.27
C PHE A 67 2.50 -6.64 9.35
N CYS A 68 1.90 -6.26 10.48
CA CYS A 68 1.50 -4.86 10.70
C CYS A 68 2.69 -3.89 10.65
N PHE A 69 3.89 -4.30 11.11
CA PHE A 69 5.10 -3.49 10.95
C PHE A 69 5.56 -3.40 9.48
N PHE A 70 5.40 -4.46 8.69
CA PHE A 70 5.66 -4.43 7.25
C PHE A 70 4.68 -3.50 6.53
N SER A 71 3.37 -3.57 6.82
CA SER A 71 2.38 -2.61 6.31
C SER A 71 2.77 -1.17 6.63
N ARG A 72 3.22 -0.90 7.85
CA ARG A 72 3.71 0.43 8.26
C ARG A 72 4.96 0.86 7.49
N GLY A 73 5.86 -0.08 7.19
CA GLY A 73 7.01 0.15 6.32
C GLY A 73 6.57 0.57 4.91
N SER A 74 5.63 -0.17 4.33
CA SER A 74 5.06 0.11 3.01
C SER A 74 4.35 1.47 2.93
N ILE A 75 3.67 1.91 4.00
CA ILE A 75 3.11 3.27 4.11
C ILE A 75 4.20 4.34 3.99
N LEU A 76 5.31 4.18 4.73
CA LEU A 76 6.41 5.15 4.72
C LEU A 76 7.10 5.21 3.35
N GLU A 77 7.29 4.07 2.71
CA GLU A 77 7.82 3.99 1.35
C GLU A 77 6.89 4.69 0.35
N THR A 78 5.60 4.38 0.40
CA THR A 78 4.57 4.99 -0.46
C THR A 78 4.59 6.51 -0.32
N LYS A 79 4.60 7.03 0.91
CA LYS A 79 4.71 8.47 1.17
C LYS A 79 5.95 9.09 0.55
N LYS A 80 7.12 8.46 0.73
CA LYS A 80 8.38 8.94 0.16
C LYS A 80 8.34 8.94 -1.38
N LEU A 81 7.74 7.92 -1.99
CA LEU A 81 7.61 7.82 -3.45
C LEU A 81 6.63 8.87 -4.01
N ALA A 82 5.51 9.12 -3.33
CA ALA A 82 4.56 10.18 -3.68
C ALA A 82 5.21 11.57 -3.59
N GLN A 83 5.99 11.85 -2.56
CA GLN A 83 6.76 13.09 -2.45
C GLN A 83 7.80 13.23 -3.57
N LYS A 84 8.44 12.13 -3.97
CA LYS A 84 9.42 12.12 -5.06
C LYS A 84 8.74 12.37 -6.42
N SER A 85 7.61 11.73 -6.69
CA SER A 85 6.87 11.94 -7.95
C SER A 85 6.36 13.37 -8.07
N GLN A 86 5.89 13.95 -6.98
CA GLN A 86 5.48 15.36 -6.92
C GLN A 86 6.63 16.29 -7.33
N LYS A 87 7.81 16.14 -6.72
CA LYS A 87 9.00 16.94 -7.07
C LYS A 87 9.41 16.80 -8.54
N GLN A 88 9.23 15.61 -9.13
CA GLN A 88 9.58 15.38 -10.53
C GLN A 88 8.52 15.93 -11.51
N LYS A 89 7.24 15.99 -11.12
CA LYS A 89 6.19 16.64 -11.92
C LYS A 89 6.34 18.16 -11.97
N PHE A 90 6.75 18.81 -10.87
CA PHE A 90 6.91 20.28 -10.79
C PHE A 90 8.25 20.81 -11.34
N ASN A 91 9.14 19.93 -11.78
CA ASN A 91 10.40 20.30 -12.43
C ASN A 91 10.34 20.16 -13.97
N LYS A 92 9.15 19.93 -14.54
CA LYS A 92 8.85 20.11 -15.97
C LYS A 92 8.16 21.46 -16.15
#